data_AF-B0RNC7-F1
#
_entry.id   AF-B0RNC7-F1
#
_cell.length_a   1.000
_cell.length_b   1.000
_cell.length_c   1.000
_cell.angle_alpha   90.00
_cell.angle_beta   90.00
_cell.angle_gamma   90.00
#
_symmetry.space_group_name_H-M   'P 1'
#
loop_
_entity.id
_entity.type
_entity.pdbx_description
1 polymer ?
#
loop_
_entity_poly.entity_id
_entity_poly.type
_entity_poly.pdbx_seq_one_letter_code
_entity_poly.pdbx_strand_id
1 'polypeptide(L)'
;MRMMTGLLLALPLLLGTGAASATKVRQSVAYPQALQGIWDLGPHACKLPMNPDSDTPIHIEKTWLRGHEHQQTPISIRRVSSDPHAWLVSAKSDIAPDIRTDDLYILKGGYLVISDGKSVSQYRRCQ
;
A
#
# COMPACT_ATOMS: atom_id res chain seq x y z
N MET A 1 68.90 35.08 31.70
CA MET A 1 67.43 35.11 31.89
C MET A 1 66.79 34.30 30.78
N ARG A 2 65.83 33.45 31.15
CA ARG A 2 65.04 32.53 30.31
C ARG A 2 64.24 33.28 29.24
N MET A 3 63.94 32.62 28.11
CA MET A 3 62.59 32.43 27.53
C MET A 3 62.74 31.82 26.12
N MET A 4 62.50 30.52 25.99
CA MET A 4 61.24 29.86 25.62
C MET A 4 60.99 29.83 24.10
N THR A 5 61.42 28.70 23.55
CA THR A 5 60.93 28.03 22.34
C THR A 5 59.40 27.95 22.29
N GLY A 6 58.81 28.38 21.17
CA GLY A 6 57.40 28.14 20.83
C GLY A 6 57.32 27.37 19.53
N LEU A 7 57.20 26.05 19.61
CA LEU A 7 56.96 25.15 18.48
C LEU A 7 55.44 25.09 18.24
N LEU A 8 54.95 25.72 17.17
CA LEU A 8 53.56 25.63 16.73
C LEU A 8 53.31 24.31 16.01
N LEU A 9 52.59 23.39 16.66
CA LEU A 9 52.07 22.16 16.06
C LEU A 9 50.88 22.48 15.16
N ALA A 10 51.06 22.36 13.84
CA ALA A 10 49.97 22.37 12.87
C ALA A 10 49.32 20.98 12.79
N LEU A 11 48.05 20.87 13.22
CA LEU A 11 47.21 19.69 13.00
C LEU A 11 46.45 19.86 11.68
N PRO A 12 46.62 18.98 10.66
CA PRO A 12 45.70 18.93 9.55
C PRO A 12 44.47 18.09 9.94
N LEU A 13 43.30 18.74 10.01
CA LEU A 13 42.01 18.07 10.08
C LEU A 13 41.79 17.27 8.78
N LEU A 14 41.82 15.94 8.88
CA LEU A 14 41.37 15.02 7.85
C LEU A 14 39.85 15.16 7.68
N LEU A 15 39.40 15.84 6.61
CA LEU A 15 38.02 15.75 6.14
C LEU A 15 37.81 14.37 5.52
N GLY A 16 37.32 13.42 6.32
CA GLY A 16 36.82 12.15 5.82
C GLY A 16 35.48 12.34 5.11
N THR A 17 35.49 12.41 3.78
CA THR A 17 34.28 12.27 2.96
C THR A 17 33.86 10.80 2.93
N GLY A 18 33.11 10.37 3.95
CA GLY A 18 32.41 9.10 3.94
C GLY A 18 31.24 9.16 2.97
N ALA A 19 31.37 8.53 1.80
CA ALA A 19 30.23 8.29 0.91
C ALA A 19 29.27 7.30 1.60
N ALA A 20 28.27 7.82 2.31
CA ALA A 20 27.20 7.02 2.85
C ALA A 20 26.35 6.50 1.69
N SER A 21 26.54 5.24 1.31
CA SER A 21 25.62 4.51 0.45
C SER A 21 24.25 4.48 1.12
N ALA A 22 23.36 5.37 0.71
CA ALA A 22 21.98 5.36 1.15
C ALA A 22 21.28 4.12 0.57
N THR A 23 21.21 3.04 1.35
CA THR A 23 20.31 1.92 1.06
C THR A 23 18.88 2.45 1.10
N LYS A 24 18.30 2.71 -0.07
CA LYS A 24 16.93 3.20 -0.19
C LYS A 24 15.98 2.12 0.31
N VAL A 25 15.56 2.21 1.57
CA VAL A 25 14.50 1.36 2.12
C VAL A 25 13.27 1.55 1.24
N ARG A 26 12.91 0.52 0.49
CA ARG A 26 11.73 0.53 -0.38
C ARG A 26 10.51 0.55 0.53
N GLN A 27 9.92 1.72 0.74
CA GLN A 27 8.68 1.84 1.49
C GLN A 27 7.64 0.92 0.86
N SER A 28 7.00 0.08 1.67
CA SER A 28 5.92 -0.78 1.21
C SER A 28 4.75 0.08 0.76
N VAL A 29 4.19 -0.27 -0.42
CA VAL A 29 2.97 0.37 -0.91
C VAL A 29 1.82 -0.04 0.00
N ALA A 30 1.05 0.94 0.45
CA ALA A 30 0.00 0.73 1.44
C ALA A 30 -1.35 1.20 0.92
N TYR A 31 -2.39 0.37 1.13
CA TYR A 31 -3.76 0.78 0.87
C TYR A 31 -4.13 1.99 1.74
N PRO A 32 -4.80 3.00 1.18
CA PRO A 32 -5.37 4.11 1.93
C PRO A 32 -6.21 3.61 3.10
N GLN A 33 -6.10 4.26 4.27
CA GLN A 33 -6.87 3.88 5.46
C GLN A 33 -8.38 3.81 5.18
N ALA A 34 -8.88 4.69 4.32
CA ALA A 34 -10.27 4.71 3.92
C ALA A 34 -10.73 3.47 3.11
N LEU A 35 -9.82 2.71 2.51
CA LEU A 35 -10.12 1.44 1.84
C LEU A 35 -9.99 0.24 2.77
N GLN A 36 -9.26 0.36 3.88
CA GLN A 36 -9.04 -0.75 4.81
C GLN A 36 -10.35 -1.15 5.51
N GLY A 37 -10.55 -2.45 5.70
CA GLY A 37 -11.74 -3.04 6.29
C GLY A 37 -12.25 -4.28 5.55
N ILE A 38 -13.38 -4.79 6.01
CA ILE A 38 -14.09 -5.92 5.41
C ILE A 38 -15.19 -5.38 4.50
N TRP A 39 -15.26 -5.92 3.28
CA TRP A 39 -16.18 -5.48 2.23
C TRP A 39 -16.88 -6.67 1.61
N ASP A 40 -18.20 -6.60 1.50
CA ASP A 40 -19.01 -7.72 1.01
C ASP A 40 -19.94 -7.29 -0.14
N LEU A 41 -20.29 -8.24 -1.01
CA LEU A 41 -21.14 -7.97 -2.16
C LEU A 41 -22.63 -7.91 -1.78
N GLY A 42 -23.39 -7.13 -2.56
CA GLY A 42 -24.85 -7.25 -2.61
C GLY A 42 -25.65 -6.46 -1.56
N PRO A 43 -27.00 -6.60 -1.59
CA PRO A 43 -27.93 -5.82 -0.77
C PRO A 43 -28.01 -6.28 0.69
N HIS A 44 -27.53 -7.48 1.00
CA HIS A 44 -27.51 -8.07 2.35
C HIS A 44 -26.09 -8.39 2.82
N ALA A 45 -25.13 -7.55 2.43
CA ALA A 45 -23.75 -7.62 2.86
C ALA A 45 -23.64 -7.92 4.36
N CYS A 46 -22.75 -8.85 4.70
CA CYS A 46 -22.34 -9.16 6.07
C CYS A 46 -23.44 -9.81 6.93
N LYS A 47 -24.43 -10.50 6.32
CA LYS A 47 -25.50 -11.24 7.03
C LYS A 47 -25.57 -12.72 6.65
N LEU A 48 -25.42 -13.59 7.67
CA LEU A 48 -25.70 -15.06 7.68
C LEU A 48 -24.83 -15.91 6.72
N PRO A 49 -24.75 -17.25 6.93
CA PRO A 49 -23.49 -17.97 6.80
C PRO A 49 -22.95 -17.84 5.38
N MET A 50 -21.75 -17.29 5.29
CA MET A 50 -21.05 -17.13 4.04
C MET A 50 -20.95 -18.51 3.38
N ASN A 51 -21.42 -18.62 2.14
CA ASN A 51 -21.10 -19.75 1.31
C ASN A 51 -19.57 -19.88 1.31
N PRO A 52 -18.98 -21.03 1.71
CA PRO A 52 -17.54 -21.19 1.69
C PRO A 52 -16.98 -20.87 0.30
N ASP A 53 -17.68 -21.20 -0.78
CA ASP A 53 -17.22 -20.96 -2.16
C ASP A 53 -17.49 -19.50 -2.65
N SER A 54 -17.85 -18.57 -1.76
CA SER A 54 -18.09 -17.16 -2.10
C SER A 54 -16.76 -16.43 -2.20
N ASP A 55 -16.51 -15.72 -3.29
CA ASP A 55 -15.38 -14.78 -3.45
C ASP A 55 -15.41 -13.58 -2.48
N THR A 56 -16.45 -13.49 -1.65
CA THR A 56 -16.68 -12.40 -0.69
C THR A 56 -17.03 -12.89 0.72
N PRO A 57 -16.71 -12.09 1.76
CA PRO A 57 -16.17 -10.74 1.73
C PRO A 57 -14.68 -10.71 1.38
N ILE A 58 -14.23 -9.56 0.87
CA ILE A 58 -12.82 -9.24 0.75
C ILE A 58 -12.36 -8.46 1.98
N HIS A 59 -11.10 -8.70 2.36
CA HIS A 59 -10.43 -8.04 3.48
C HIS A 59 -9.31 -7.18 2.94
N ILE A 60 -9.43 -5.86 3.07
CA ILE A 60 -8.38 -4.92 2.66
C ILE A 60 -7.62 -4.50 3.92
N GLU A 61 -6.37 -4.91 4.01
CA GLU A 61 -5.42 -4.48 5.03
C GLU A 61 -4.42 -3.47 4.47
N LYS A 62 -3.50 -3.00 5.33
CA LYS A 62 -2.51 -2.00 4.93
C LYS A 62 -1.69 -2.45 3.72
N THR A 63 -1.26 -3.72 3.66
CA THR A 63 -0.29 -4.19 2.65
C THR A 63 -0.81 -5.34 1.80
N TRP A 64 -2.07 -5.71 1.91
CA TRP A 64 -2.66 -6.78 1.12
C TRP A 64 -4.19 -6.67 1.07
N LEU A 65 -4.76 -7.28 0.06
CA LEU A 65 -6.19 -7.59 -0.06
C LEU A 65 -6.32 -9.11 -0.06
N ARG A 66 -7.25 -9.68 0.70
CA ARG A 66 -7.53 -11.12 0.74
C ARG A 66 -8.97 -11.37 0.32
N GLY A 67 -9.15 -12.19 -0.72
CA GLY A 67 -10.42 -12.82 -1.06
C GLY A 67 -10.49 -14.25 -0.52
N HIS A 68 -11.43 -15.05 -1.00
CA HIS A 68 -11.61 -16.43 -0.55
C HIS A 68 -10.40 -17.33 -0.87
N GLU A 69 -9.98 -17.38 -2.13
CA GLU A 69 -8.93 -18.29 -2.60
C GLU A 69 -7.60 -17.60 -2.95
N HIS A 70 -7.54 -16.28 -2.81
CA HIS A 70 -6.39 -15.50 -3.29
C HIS A 70 -6.08 -14.32 -2.39
N GLN A 71 -4.80 -13.92 -2.41
CA GLN A 71 -4.31 -12.70 -1.81
C GLN A 71 -3.64 -11.82 -2.87
N GLN A 72 -3.92 -10.53 -2.82
CA GLN A 72 -3.30 -9.51 -3.66
C GLN A 72 -2.37 -8.63 -2.83
N THR A 73 -1.17 -8.39 -3.34
CA THR A 73 -0.22 -7.42 -2.76
C THR A 73 -0.15 -6.19 -3.67
N PRO A 74 -0.40 -4.96 -3.16
CA PRO A 74 -0.34 -3.77 -3.95
C PRO A 74 1.12 -3.43 -4.31
N ILE A 75 1.33 -3.05 -5.57
CA ILE A 75 2.63 -2.66 -6.13
C ILE A 75 2.67 -1.16 -6.40
N SER A 76 1.52 -0.57 -6.72
CA SER A 76 1.36 0.87 -6.88
C SER A 76 -0.06 1.27 -6.51
N ILE A 77 -0.22 2.41 -5.84
CA ILE A 77 -1.53 3.00 -5.56
C ILE A 77 -1.42 4.49 -5.83
N ARG A 78 -2.25 4.99 -6.74
CA ARG A 78 -2.28 6.40 -7.13
C ARG A 78 -3.68 6.94 -7.02
N ARG A 79 -3.86 8.01 -6.24
CA ARG A 79 -5.14 8.73 -6.20
C ARG A 79 -5.41 9.38 -7.55
N VAL A 80 -6.62 9.20 -8.08
CA VAL A 80 -7.06 9.74 -9.38
C VAL A 80 -8.25 10.68 -9.26
N SER A 81 -8.99 10.63 -8.15
CA SER A 81 -10.01 11.62 -7.81
C SER A 81 -10.08 11.84 -6.30
N SER A 82 -10.44 13.07 -5.91
CA SER A 82 -10.68 13.44 -4.52
C SER A 82 -12.14 13.37 -4.10
N ASP A 83 -13.08 13.56 -5.03
CA ASP A 83 -14.52 13.45 -4.79
C ASP A 83 -15.24 12.94 -6.06
N PRO A 84 -15.76 11.69 -6.08
CA PRO A 84 -15.59 10.68 -5.05
C PRO A 84 -14.11 10.32 -4.88
N HIS A 85 -13.74 9.78 -3.73
CA HIS A 85 -12.38 9.31 -3.53
C HIS A 85 -12.10 8.15 -4.48
N ALA A 86 -11.09 8.26 -5.34
CA ALA A 86 -10.75 7.18 -6.26
C ALA A 86 -9.25 6.97 -6.37
N TRP A 87 -8.86 5.70 -6.55
CA TRP A 87 -7.46 5.27 -6.69
C TRP A 87 -7.34 4.25 -7.81
N LEU A 88 -6.30 4.39 -8.63
CA LEU A 88 -5.83 3.31 -9.47
C LEU A 88 -4.88 2.44 -8.64
N VAL A 89 -5.18 1.16 -8.50
CA VAL A 89 -4.43 0.18 -7.73
C VAL A 89 -3.86 -0.86 -8.67
N SER A 90 -2.54 -0.99 -8.65
CA SER A 90 -1.83 -2.07 -9.31
C SER A 90 -1.46 -3.13 -8.29
N ALA A 91 -1.80 -4.40 -8.53
CA ALA A 91 -1.50 -5.48 -7.60
C ALA A 91 -0.98 -6.73 -8.30
N LYS A 92 -0.36 -7.61 -7.52
CA LYS A 92 -0.03 -8.99 -7.91
C LYS A 92 -0.81 -9.96 -7.04
N SER A 93 -1.26 -11.05 -7.65
CA SER A 93 -1.84 -12.18 -6.92
C SER A 93 -0.75 -13.14 -6.46
N ASP A 94 -0.98 -13.80 -5.33
CA ASP A 94 -0.16 -14.92 -4.83
C ASP A 94 -0.27 -16.18 -5.70
N ILE A 95 -1.44 -16.47 -6.26
CA ILE A 95 -1.67 -17.62 -7.15
C ILE A 95 -1.18 -17.38 -8.59
N ALA A 96 -1.02 -16.11 -8.99
CA ALA A 96 -0.52 -15.72 -10.31
C ALA A 96 0.45 -14.51 -10.21
N PRO A 97 1.65 -14.68 -9.64
CA PRO A 97 2.56 -13.58 -9.31
C PRO A 97 3.19 -12.86 -10.50
N ASP A 98 3.15 -13.47 -11.68
CA ASP A 98 3.61 -12.91 -12.94
C ASP A 98 2.55 -12.03 -13.60
N ILE A 99 1.29 -12.13 -13.17
CA ILE A 99 0.19 -11.34 -13.67
C ILE A 99 -0.04 -10.15 -12.73
N ARG A 100 -0.12 -8.96 -13.33
CA ARG A 100 -0.49 -7.73 -12.64
C ARG A 100 -1.92 -7.36 -12.99
N THR A 101 -2.68 -6.94 -12.00
CA THR A 101 -3.98 -6.27 -12.19
C THR A 101 -3.80 -4.77 -12.07
N ASP A 102 -4.68 -4.02 -12.74
CA ASP A 102 -4.77 -2.56 -12.67
C ASP A 102 -6.24 -2.17 -12.53
N ASP A 103 -6.67 -1.99 -11.29
CA ASP A 103 -8.08 -1.85 -10.94
C ASP A 103 -8.37 -0.44 -10.41
N LEU A 104 -9.52 0.11 -10.77
CA LEU A 104 -10.02 1.39 -10.27
C LEU A 104 -10.89 1.16 -9.03
N TYR A 105 -10.45 1.70 -7.90
CA TYR A 105 -11.16 1.68 -6.62
C TYR A 105 -11.85 3.02 -6.43
N ILE A 106 -13.18 3.03 -6.29
CA ILE A 106 -13.99 4.23 -6.07
C ILE A 106 -14.74 4.08 -4.75
N LEU A 107 -14.50 5.01 -3.83
CA LEU A 107 -15.11 5.05 -2.51
C LEU A 107 -16.04 6.25 -2.39
N LYS A 108 -17.29 5.98 -1.99
CA LYS A 108 -18.26 7.03 -1.63
C LYS A 108 -19.13 6.56 -0.46
N GLY A 109 -19.00 7.23 0.68
CA GLY A 109 -19.66 6.80 1.91
C GLY A 109 -19.25 5.38 2.31
N GLY A 110 -20.23 4.51 2.58
CA GLY A 110 -20.01 3.09 2.92
C GLY A 110 -19.92 2.14 1.73
N TYR A 111 -19.75 2.65 0.50
CA TYR A 111 -19.72 1.87 -0.72
C TYR A 111 -18.35 1.91 -1.38
N LEU A 112 -17.85 0.74 -1.76
CA LEU A 112 -16.64 0.57 -2.54
C LEU A 112 -17.00 -0.07 -3.88
N VAL A 113 -16.59 0.55 -4.97
CA VAL A 113 -16.67 -0.02 -6.32
C VAL A 113 -15.25 -0.35 -6.77
N ILE A 114 -15.03 -1.57 -7.26
CA ILE A 114 -13.77 -2.00 -7.88
C ILE A 114 -14.08 -2.39 -9.33
N SER A 115 -13.28 -1.90 -10.28
CA SER A 115 -13.42 -2.23 -11.69
C SER A 115 -12.08 -2.42 -12.37
N ASP A 116 -11.96 -3.46 -13.17
CA ASP A 116 -10.83 -3.72 -14.09
C ASP A 116 -11.05 -3.10 -15.49
N GLY A 117 -12.10 -2.28 -15.65
CA GLY A 117 -12.53 -1.70 -16.92
C GLY A 117 -13.38 -2.62 -17.82
N LYS A 118 -13.58 -3.88 -17.43
CA LYS A 118 -14.46 -4.85 -18.13
C LYS A 118 -15.63 -5.31 -17.25
N SER A 119 -15.37 -5.44 -15.96
CA SER A 119 -16.28 -5.87 -14.92
C SER A 119 -16.30 -4.85 -13.79
N VAL A 120 -17.36 -4.91 -12.99
CA VAL A 120 -17.57 -4.01 -11.85
C VAL A 120 -18.11 -4.82 -10.70
N SER A 121 -17.45 -4.70 -9.55
CA SER A 121 -17.92 -5.23 -8.27
C SER A 121 -18.27 -4.07 -7.35
N GLN A 122 -19.48 -4.11 -6.78
CA GLN A 122 -19.94 -3.10 -5.83
C GLN A 122 -20.13 -3.72 -4.45
N TYR A 123 -19.29 -3.28 -3.52
CA TYR A 123 -19.26 -3.75 -2.15
C TYR A 123 -19.89 -2.75 -1.19
N ARG A 124 -20.31 -3.28 -0.04
CA ARG A 124 -20.66 -2.53 1.16
C ARG A 124 -19.66 -2.83 2.26
N ARG A 125 -19.34 -1.80 3.06
CA ARG A 125 -18.51 -1.97 4.25
C ARG A 125 -19.27 -2.79 5.31
N CYS A 126 -18.63 -3.84 5.82
CA CYS A 126 -19.13 -4.54 7.01
C CYS A 126 -18.90 -3.71 8.27
N GLN A 127 -19.85 -3.79 9.19
CA GLN A 127 -19.76 -3.17 10.52
C GLN A 127 -19.15 -4.14 11.52
#